data_AF-A0AB72WZM2-F1
#
_entry.id   AF-A0AB72WZM2-F1
#
_cell.length_a   1.000
_cell.length_b   1.000
_cell.length_c   1.000
_cell.angle_alpha   90.00
_cell.angle_beta   90.00
_cell.angle_gamma   90.00
#
_symmetry.space_group_name_H-M   'P 1'
#
loop_
_entity.id
_entity.type
_entity.pdbx_description
1 polymer ?
#
loop_
_entity_poly.entity_id
_entity_poly.type
_entity_poly.pdbx_seq_one_letter_code
_entity_poly.pdbx_strand_id
1 'polypeptide(L)' 'MTTHRIALITGGMGGLVQAIAIRLHEQGHRVVVTHSLGNTHAIA' A
#
# COMPACT_ATOMS: atom_id res chain seq x y z
N MET A 1 7.70 -17.21 -16.75
CA MET A 1 6.54 -16.37 -16.37
C MET A 1 7.00 -15.33 -15.38
N THR A 2 6.79 -14.05 -15.64
CA THR A 2 7.02 -12.99 -14.64
C THR A 2 5.87 -13.06 -13.65
N THR A 3 6.15 -13.43 -12.41
CA THR A 3 5.11 -13.46 -11.36
C THR A 3 4.73 -12.03 -11.04
N HIS A 4 3.50 -11.63 -11.36
CA HIS A 4 2.95 -10.34 -10.92
C HIS A 4 2.68 -10.41 -9.42
N ARG A 5 3.67 -10.00 -8.63
CA ARG A 5 3.60 -9.98 -7.17
C ARG A 5 2.62 -8.91 -6.72
N ILE A 6 1.75 -9.28 -5.79
CA ILE A 6 0.82 -8.36 -5.13
C ILE A 6 1.40 -8.01 -3.76
N ALA A 7 1.49 -6.73 -3.46
CA ALA A 7 1.88 -6.23 -2.14
C ALA A 7 0.62 -5.88 -1.33
N LEU A 8 0.36 -6.64 -0.26
CA LEU A 8 -0.65 -6.30 0.74
C LEU A 8 0.03 -5.48 1.84
N ILE A 9 -0.43 -4.25 2.04
CA ILE A 9 0.10 -3.34 3.06
C ILE A 9 -1.01 -3.01 4.06
N THR A 10 -0.70 -3.05 5.35
CA THR A 10 -1.62 -2.71 6.45
C THR A 10 -1.20 -1.40 7.10
N GLY A 11 -2.16 -0.69 7.71
CA GLY A 11 -1.91 0.57 8.42
C GLY A 11 -2.42 1.84 7.74
N GLY A 12 -3.04 1.72 6.55
CA GLY A 12 -3.64 2.85 5.81
C GLY A 12 -2.66 3.77 5.10
N MET A 13 -3.18 4.74 4.34
CA MET A 13 -2.34 5.67 3.59
C MET A 13 -1.90 6.84 4.46
N GLY A 14 -0.62 6.87 4.82
CA GLY A 14 0.01 7.99 5.53
C GLY A 14 1.46 7.65 5.92
N GLY A 15 2.35 8.64 5.93
CA GLY A 15 3.75 8.49 6.33
C GLY A 15 4.49 7.37 5.58
N LEU A 16 5.07 6.43 6.33
CA LEU A 16 5.88 5.33 5.79
C LEU A 16 5.09 4.40 4.86
N VAL A 17 3.84 4.07 5.22
CA VAL A 17 3.03 3.14 4.42
C VAL A 17 2.79 3.70 3.02
N GLN A 18 2.49 5.00 2.92
CA GLN A 18 2.32 5.66 1.63
C GLN A 18 3.61 5.65 0.80
N ALA A 19 4.76 5.92 1.42
CA ALA A 19 6.05 5.90 0.73
C ALA A 19 6.38 4.50 0.17
N ILE A 20 6.10 3.44 0.94
CA ILE A 20 6.28 2.05 0.51
C ILE A 20 5.32 1.72 -0.64
N ALA A 21 4.04 2.07 -0.52
CA ALA A 21 3.02 1.81 -1.54
C ALA A 21 3.38 2.46 -2.88
N ILE A 22 3.80 3.73 -2.87
CA ILE A 22 4.26 4.47 -4.06
C ILE A 22 5.45 3.74 -4.70
N ARG A 23 6.49 3.44 -3.92
CA ARG A 23 7.71 2.81 -4.42
C ARG A 23 7.47 1.43 -5.03
N LEU A 24 6.55 0.65 -4.45
CA LEU A 24 6.19 -0.67 -4.98
C LEU A 24 5.36 -0.57 -6.25
N HIS A 25 4.42 0.37 -6.30
CA HIS A 25 3.63 0.63 -7.51
C HIS A 25 4.52 1.12 -8.66
N GLU A 26 5.47 2.02 -8.42
CA GLU A 26 6.46 2.48 -9.42
C GLU A 26 7.33 1.34 -9.97
N GLN A 27 7.56 0.29 -9.18
CA GLN A 27 8.27 -0.92 -9.62
C GLN A 27 7.37 -1.91 -10.40
N GLY A 28 6.10 -1.57 -10.64
CA GLY A 28 5.15 -2.41 -11.37
C GLY A 28 4.46 -3.47 -10.51
N HIS A 29 4.52 -3.36 -9.18
CA HIS A 29 3.74 -4.23 -8.30
C HIS A 29 2.29 -3.76 -8.24
N ARG A 30 1.36 -4.71 -8.14
CA ARG A 30 -0.02 -4.39 -7.79
C ARG A 30 -0.10 -4.25 -6.27
N VAL A 31 -0.60 -3.10 -5.81
CA VAL A 31 -0.61 -2.76 -4.38
C VAL A 31 -2.04 -2.75 -3.85
N VAL A 32 -2.25 -3.34 -2.68
CA VAL A 32 -3.50 -3.31 -1.92
C VAL A 32 -3.20 -2.78 -0.53
N VAL A 33 -3.84 -1.68 -0.15
CA VAL A 33 -3.66 -1.07 1.18
C VAL A 33 -4.93 -1.25 2.00
N THR A 34 -4.78 -1.62 3.27
CA THR A 34 -5.89 -1.79 4.21
C THR A 34 -5.63 -1.00 5.48
N HIS A 35 -6.71 -0.55 6.13
CA HIS A 35 -6.66 0.15 7.41
C HIS A 35 -7.85 -0.24 8.28
N SER A 36 -7.71 -0.07 9.58
CA SER A 36 -8.83 -0.19 10.52
C SER A 36 -9.74 1.03 10.38
N LEU A 37 -11.06 0.85 10.49
CA LEU A 37 -12.06 1.91 10.33
C LEU A 37 -11.86 3.12 11.27
N GLY A 38 -11.20 2.93 12.42
CA GLY A 38 -10.86 4.00 13.37
C GLY A 38 -9.55 4.73 13.08
N ASN A 39 -8.85 4.40 11.99
CA ASN A 39 -7.61 5.07 11.63
C ASN A 39 -7.90 6.36 10.85
N THR A 40 -8.06 7.46 11.57
CA THR A 40 -8.29 8.80 11.01
C THR A 40 -7.12 9.36 10.20
N HIS A 41 -5.95 8.71 10.26
CA HIS A 41 -4.78 9.10 9.48
C HIS A 41 -4.70 8.40 8.12
N ALA A 42 -5.59 7.44 7.83
CA ALA A 42 -5.68 6.81 6.52
C ALA A 42 -6.45 7.73 5.56
N ILE A 43 -5.77 8.28 4.55
CA ILE A 43 -6.42 8.98 3.43
C ILE A 43 -6.89 7.95 2.38
N ALA A 44 -8.15 8.05 1.95
CA ALA A 44 -8.74 7.15 0.94
C ALA A 44 -8.18 7.43 -0.46
#